data_AF-A0A7X7A5Q7-F1
#
_entry.id   AF-A0A7X7A5Q7-F1
#
_cell.length_a   1.000
_cell.length_b   1.000
_cell.length_c   1.000
_cell.angle_alpha   90.00
_cell.angle_beta   90.00
_cell.angle_gamma   90.00
#
_symmetry.space_group_name_H-M   'P 1'
#
loop_
_entity.id
_entity.type
_entity.pdbx_description
1 polymer ?
#
loop_
_entity_poly.entity_id
_entity_poly.type
_entity_poly.pdbx_seq_one_letter_code
_entity_poly.pdbx_strand_id
1 'polypeptide(L)'
;MAISRGLEGTRPARRPCAETLVVGAICLVDLVVTAVLLHLGLAEEANPIMGYFASYGIAAFCVAKLLFVIPPLLVAEWYRRWNDRLVRTMLRVVAFTYLVVWAGATLTLNAHLLGL
;
A
#
# COMPACT_ATOMS: atom_id res chain seq x y z
N MET A 1 21.90 -18.73 -44.64
CA MET A 1 21.24 -19.93 -44.08
C MET A 1 21.13 -19.74 -42.57
N ALA A 2 19.88 -19.68 -42.07
CA ALA A 2 19.43 -19.66 -40.67
C ALA A 2 19.89 -18.53 -39.72
N ILE A 3 19.19 -17.39 -39.77
CA ILE A 3 19.02 -16.50 -38.60
C ILE A 3 17.79 -17.01 -37.84
N SER A 4 17.97 -17.92 -36.89
CA SER A 4 16.93 -18.28 -35.91
C SER A 4 17.09 -17.41 -34.67
N ARG A 5 16.82 -16.09 -34.81
CA ARG A 5 16.49 -15.28 -33.65
C ARG A 5 15.12 -15.75 -33.18
N GLY A 6 15.14 -16.62 -32.17
CA GLY A 6 13.96 -17.11 -31.50
C GLY A 6 13.06 -15.93 -31.14
N LEU A 7 11.82 -16.03 -31.58
CA LEU A 7 10.73 -15.17 -31.15
C LEU A 7 10.74 -15.20 -29.62
N GLU A 8 11.27 -14.15 -28.99
CA GLU A 8 11.11 -13.91 -27.56
C GLU A 8 9.62 -13.74 -27.34
N GLY A 9 8.95 -14.86 -27.07
CA GLY A 9 7.54 -14.87 -26.71
C GLY A 9 7.36 -13.91 -25.55
N THR A 10 6.57 -12.87 -25.78
CA THR A 10 6.07 -12.00 -24.73
C THR A 10 5.38 -12.91 -23.72
N ARG A 11 6.06 -13.22 -22.60
CA ARG A 11 5.45 -14.00 -21.54
C ARG A 11 4.18 -13.24 -21.16
N PRO A 12 3.00 -13.87 -21.20
CA PRO A 12 1.76 -13.18 -20.89
C PRO A 12 1.91 -12.50 -19.53
N ALA A 13 1.48 -11.24 -19.43
CA ALA A 13 1.57 -10.47 -18.20
C ALA A 13 0.98 -11.32 -17.05
N ARG A 14 1.82 -11.65 -16.07
CA ARG A 14 1.41 -12.51 -14.95
C ARG A 14 0.39 -11.71 -14.14
N ARG A 15 -0.81 -12.27 -13.95
CA ARG A 15 -1.82 -11.63 -13.10
C ARG A 15 -1.22 -11.38 -11.70
N PRO A 16 -1.44 -10.20 -11.09
CA PRO A 16 -1.04 -9.96 -9.71
C PRO A 16 -1.60 -11.05 -8.80
N CYS A 17 -0.84 -11.47 -7.79
CA CYS A 17 -1.39 -12.42 -6.83
C CYS A 17 -2.47 -11.76 -5.96
N ALA A 18 -3.41 -12.57 -5.46
CA ALA A 18 -4.54 -12.07 -4.67
C ALA A 18 -4.06 -11.32 -3.42
N GLU A 19 -2.99 -11.78 -2.76
CA GLU A 19 -2.43 -11.11 -1.60
C GLU A 19 -1.88 -9.71 -1.93
N THR A 20 -1.27 -9.51 -3.10
CA THR A 20 -0.83 -8.18 -3.58
C THR A 20 -2.05 -7.27 -3.75
N LEU A 21 -3.14 -7.78 -4.34
CA LEU A 21 -4.38 -7.02 -4.53
C LEU A 21 -5.05 -6.67 -3.21
N VAL A 22 -5.05 -7.59 -2.23
CA VAL A 22 -5.60 -7.34 -0.89
C VAL A 22 -4.83 -6.24 -0.17
N VAL A 23 -3.49 -6.31 -0.14
CA VAL A 23 -2.68 -5.26 0.49
C VAL A 23 -2.88 -3.92 -0.23
N GLY A 24 -2.88 -3.92 -1.57
CA GLY A 24 -3.14 -2.73 -2.36
C GLY A 24 -4.51 -2.10 -2.06
N ALA A 25 -5.57 -2.92 -1.95
CA ALA A 25 -6.91 -2.46 -1.61
C ALA A 25 -6.97 -1.87 -0.20
N ILE A 26 -6.35 -2.53 0.79
CA ILE A 26 -6.27 -2.03 2.17
C ILE A 26 -5.59 -0.66 2.19
N CYS A 27 -4.44 -0.50 1.52
CA CYS A 27 -3.73 0.76 1.48
C CYS A 27 -4.49 1.85 0.70
N LEU A 28 -5.26 1.49 -0.32
CA LEU A 28 -6.12 2.44 -1.03
C LEU A 28 -7.29 2.92 -0.15
N VAL A 29 -7.91 2.01 0.59
CA VAL A 29 -8.98 2.36 1.54
C VAL A 29 -8.42 3.29 2.62
N ASP A 30 -7.27 2.97 3.22
CA ASP A 30 -6.60 3.87 4.17
C ASP A 30 -6.30 5.25 3.56
N LEU A 31 -5.75 5.31 2.34
CA LEU A 31 -5.49 6.59 1.68
C LEU A 31 -6.77 7.43 1.56
N VAL A 32 -7.86 6.83 1.08
CA VAL A 32 -9.14 7.54 0.92
C VAL A 32 -9.70 7.96 2.27
N VAL A 33 -9.79 7.04 3.24
CA VAL A 33 -10.35 7.32 4.57
C VAL A 33 -9.54 8.41 5.26
N THR A 34 -8.23 8.26 5.33
CA THR A 34 -7.36 9.21 6.03
C THR A 34 -7.32 10.56 5.32
N ALA A 35 -7.30 10.60 3.98
CA ALA A 35 -7.37 11.87 3.24
C ALA A 35 -8.69 12.63 3.50
N VAL A 36 -9.83 11.92 3.55
CA VAL A 36 -11.13 12.52 3.87
C VAL A 36 -11.14 13.06 5.31
N LEU A 37 -10.68 12.26 6.27
CA LEU A 37 -10.65 12.67 7.69
C LEU A 37 -9.72 13.88 7.90
N LEU A 38 -8.54 13.89 7.30
CA LEU A 38 -7.61 15.03 7.34
C LEU A 38 -8.21 16.27 6.68
N HIS A 39 -8.87 16.11 5.53
CA HIS A 39 -9.51 17.23 4.84
C HIS A 39 -10.64 17.88 5.64
N LEU A 40 -11.39 17.06 6.39
CA LEU A 40 -12.46 17.53 7.28
C LEU A 40 -11.96 18.01 8.65
N GLY A 41 -10.67 17.87 8.95
CA GLY A 41 -10.10 18.19 10.26
C GLY A 41 -10.57 17.25 11.39
N LEU A 42 -11.03 16.04 11.04
CA LEU A 42 -11.59 15.06 11.98
C LEU A 42 -10.55 14.04 12.48
N ALA A 43 -9.33 14.08 11.95
CA ALA A 43 -8.24 13.24 12.40
C ALA A 43 -6.90 13.96 12.26
N GLU A 44 -5.94 13.51 13.06
CA GLU A 44 -4.52 13.80 12.89
C GLU A 44 -3.80 12.55 12.35
N GLU A 45 -2.79 12.77 11.51
CA GLU A 45 -2.00 11.68 10.95
C GLU A 45 -0.99 11.17 11.98
N ALA A 46 -1.14 9.90 12.35
CA ALA A 46 -0.29 9.21 13.32
C ALA A 46 1.16 9.04 12.83
N ASN A 47 1.34 8.89 11.53
CA ASN A 47 2.64 8.67 10.93
C ASN A 47 3.37 10.02 10.73
N PRO A 48 4.49 10.30 11.44
CA PRO A 48 5.17 11.60 11.34
C PRO A 48 5.71 11.89 9.94
N ILE A 49 6.09 10.85 9.18
CA ILE A 49 6.52 11.01 7.78
C ILE A 49 5.34 11.49 6.93
N MET A 50 4.16 10.89 7.11
CA MET A 50 2.96 11.29 6.37
C MET A 50 2.41 12.62 6.87
N GLY A 51 2.54 12.94 8.16
CA GLY A 51 2.22 14.24 8.73
C GLY A 51 3.05 15.37 8.10
N TYR A 52 4.35 15.13 7.86
CA TYR A 52 5.19 16.06 7.09
C TYR A 52 4.61 16.31 5.69
N PHE A 53 4.25 15.28 4.93
CA PHE A 53 3.65 15.46 3.60
C PHE A 53 2.25 16.10 3.65
N ALA A 54 1.45 15.78 4.66
CA ALA A 54 0.13 16.37 4.88
C ALA A 54 0.21 17.88 5.15
N SER A 55 1.30 18.37 5.76
CA SER A 55 1.54 19.81 5.94
C SER A 55 1.66 20.60 4.63
N TYR A 56 2.01 19.93 3.52
CA TYR A 56 2.03 20.51 2.16
C TYR A 56 0.67 20.37 1.44
N GLY A 57 -0.33 19.79 2.09
CA GLY A 57 -1.69 19.59 1.59
C GLY A 57 -2.02 18.14 1.20
N ILE A 58 -3.33 17.88 1.01
CA ILE A 58 -3.87 16.54 0.73
C ILE A 58 -3.28 15.91 -0.53
N ALA A 59 -2.98 16.70 -1.56
CA ALA A 59 -2.37 16.18 -2.78
C ALA A 59 -0.97 15.60 -2.53
N ALA A 60 -0.13 16.31 -1.77
CA ALA A 60 1.22 15.86 -1.41
C ALA A 60 1.16 14.58 -0.55
N PHE A 61 0.25 14.54 0.41
CA PHE A 61 -0.04 13.35 1.21
C PHE A 61 -0.42 12.13 0.37
N CYS A 62 -1.38 12.28 -0.56
CA CYS A 62 -1.82 11.19 -1.42
C CYS A 62 -0.68 10.66 -2.30
N VAL A 63 0.10 11.56 -2.91
CA VAL A 63 1.27 11.18 -3.72
C VAL A 63 2.30 10.43 -2.87
N ALA A 64 2.61 10.92 -1.67
CA ALA A 64 3.54 10.27 -0.76
C ALA A 64 3.08 8.85 -0.38
N LYS A 65 1.83 8.66 0.05
CA LYS A 65 1.30 7.32 0.36
C LYS A 65 1.39 6.38 -0.85
N LEU A 66 1.03 6.83 -2.05
CA LEU A 66 1.15 6.01 -3.26
C LEU A 66 2.62 5.64 -3.57
N LEU A 67 3.55 6.57 -3.41
CA LEU A 67 4.99 6.32 -3.58
C LEU A 67 5.56 5.35 -2.54
N PHE A 68 4.99 5.28 -1.34
CA PHE A 68 5.42 4.34 -0.31
C PHE A 68 4.75 2.95 -0.44
N VAL A 69 3.64 2.84 -1.19
CA VAL A 69 2.89 1.58 -1.36
C VAL A 69 3.23 0.88 -2.68
N ILE A 70 3.26 1.61 -3.80
CA ILE A 70 3.39 1.02 -5.14
C ILE A 70 4.74 0.31 -5.31
N PRO A 71 5.91 0.93 -5.03
CA PRO A 71 7.20 0.28 -5.27
C PRO A 71 7.39 -1.02 -4.47
N PRO A 72 7.09 -1.09 -3.15
CA PRO A 72 7.16 -2.35 -2.41
C PRO A 72 6.25 -3.45 -2.97
N LEU A 73 5.03 -3.12 -3.42
CA LEU A 73 4.14 -4.11 -4.04
C LEU A 73 4.69 -4.61 -5.39
N LEU A 74 5.27 -3.72 -6.20
CA LEU A 74 5.93 -4.11 -7.44
C LEU A 74 7.15 -5.00 -7.18
N VAL A 75 7.96 -4.67 -6.17
CA VAL A 75 9.11 -5.49 -5.75
C VAL A 75 8.66 -6.85 -5.24
N ALA A 76 7.59 -6.92 -4.45
CA ALA A 76 7.03 -8.18 -3.96
C ALA A 76 6.55 -9.06 -5.13
N GLU A 77 5.81 -8.50 -6.07
CA GLU A 77 5.30 -9.22 -7.25
C GLU A 77 6.44 -9.67 -8.18
N TRP A 78 7.45 -8.82 -8.37
CA TRP A 78 8.68 -9.18 -9.08
C TRP A 78 9.42 -10.30 -8.35
N TYR A 79 9.55 -10.23 -7.03
CA TYR A 79 10.26 -11.23 -6.23
C TYR A 79 9.54 -12.57 -6.14
N ARG A 80 8.21 -12.56 -6.31
CA ARG A 80 7.36 -13.77 -6.32
C ARG A 80 7.74 -14.78 -7.39
N ARG A 81 8.49 -14.39 -8.42
CA ARG A 81 9.03 -15.31 -9.43
C ARG A 81 10.10 -16.26 -8.90
N TRP A 82 10.76 -15.91 -7.78
CA TRP A 82 11.78 -16.76 -7.15
C TRP A 82 11.24 -17.51 -5.94
N ASN A 83 10.38 -16.90 -5.12
CA ASN A 83 9.83 -17.57 -3.95
C ASN A 83 8.37 -17.14 -3.68
N ASP A 84 7.42 -17.83 -4.33
CA ASP A 84 6.00 -17.52 -4.25
C ASP A 84 5.43 -17.68 -2.82
N ARG A 85 5.85 -18.75 -2.12
CA ARG A 85 5.37 -19.05 -0.75
C ARG A 85 5.80 -17.98 0.24
N LEU A 86 7.05 -17.53 0.17
CA LEU A 86 7.56 -16.48 1.05
C LEU A 86 6.79 -15.17 0.83
N VAL A 87 6.66 -14.73 -0.43
CA VAL A 87 5.97 -13.47 -0.76
C VAL A 87 4.53 -13.48 -0.27
N ARG A 88 3.76 -14.55 -0.55
CA ARG A 88 2.37 -14.66 -0.07
C ARG A 88 2.27 -14.62 1.45
N THR A 89 3.18 -15.30 2.14
CA THR A 89 3.20 -15.32 3.61
C THR A 89 3.49 -13.92 4.15
N MET A 90 4.51 -13.25 3.60
CA MET A 90 4.87 -11.89 4.01
C MET A 90 3.75 -10.89 3.69
N LEU A 91 3.08 -10.98 2.54
CA LEU A 91 1.95 -10.11 2.21
C LEU A 91 0.77 -10.30 3.16
N ARG A 92 0.50 -11.53 3.63
CA ARG A 92 -0.52 -11.78 4.67
C ARG A 92 -0.13 -11.16 6.01
N VAL A 93 1.13 -11.27 6.39
CA VAL A 93 1.66 -10.62 7.60
C VAL A 93 1.54 -9.10 7.46
N VAL A 94 1.92 -8.53 6.32
CA VAL A 94 1.77 -7.09 6.04
C VAL A 94 0.31 -6.68 6.15
N ALA A 95 -0.63 -7.40 5.52
CA ALA A 95 -2.06 -7.10 5.60
C ALA A 95 -2.55 -7.10 7.07
N PHE A 96 -2.20 -8.12 7.84
CA PHE A 96 -2.59 -8.23 9.25
C PHE A 96 -1.98 -7.10 10.09
N THR A 97 -0.66 -6.91 10.03
CA THR A 97 0.04 -5.87 10.78
C THR A 97 -0.49 -4.49 10.43
N TYR A 98 -0.75 -4.23 9.15
CA TYR A 98 -1.29 -2.96 8.70
C TYR A 98 -2.64 -2.66 9.33
N LEU A 99 -3.58 -3.61 9.31
CA LEU A 99 -4.91 -3.43 9.91
C LEU A 99 -4.83 -3.20 11.42
N VAL A 100 -3.97 -3.95 12.12
CA VAL A 100 -3.79 -3.79 13.58
C VAL A 100 -3.20 -2.43 13.91
N VAL A 101 -2.15 -2.01 13.21
CA VAL A 101 -1.51 -0.71 13.45
C VAL A 101 -2.43 0.43 13.08
N TRP A 102 -3.11 0.34 11.93
CA TRP A 102 -4.04 1.38 11.47
C TRP A 102 -5.22 1.55 12.43
N ALA A 103 -5.91 0.45 12.78
CA ALA A 103 -7.03 0.52 13.72
C ALA A 103 -6.58 0.99 15.11
N GLY A 104 -5.47 0.45 15.62
CA GLY A 104 -4.92 0.82 16.92
C GLY A 104 -4.55 2.30 16.99
N ALA A 105 -3.75 2.78 16.04
CA ALA A 105 -3.31 4.18 16.01
C ALA A 105 -4.47 5.15 15.76
N THR A 106 -5.39 4.81 14.85
CA THR A 106 -6.54 5.66 14.56
C THR A 106 -7.44 5.81 15.79
N LEU A 107 -7.73 4.71 16.49
CA LEU A 107 -8.58 4.75 17.67
C LEU A 107 -7.91 5.47 18.85
N THR A 108 -6.62 5.22 19.12
CA THR A 108 -5.97 5.83 20.30
C THR A 108 -5.69 7.32 20.12
N LEU A 109 -5.30 7.75 18.93
CA LEU A 109 -4.96 9.15 18.66
C LEU A 109 -6.20 10.00 18.40
N ASN A 110 -7.19 9.46 17.69
CA ASN A 110 -8.35 10.23 17.25
C ASN A 110 -9.61 9.97 18.10
N ALA A 111 -9.56 9.15 19.16
CA ALA A 111 -10.71 8.91 20.05
C ALA A 111 -11.38 10.23 20.49
N HIS A 112 -10.57 11.20 20.92
CA HIS A 112 -11.04 12.50 21.38
C HIS A 112 -11.73 13.32 20.26
N LEU A 113 -11.28 13.21 19.01
CA LEU A 113 -11.88 13.88 17.85
C LEU A 113 -13.14 13.16 17.37
N LEU A 114 -13.21 11.85 17.59
CA LEU A 114 -14.32 10.99 17.20
C LEU A 114 -15.42 10.87 18.28
N GLY A 115 -15.20 11.45 19.46
CA GLY A 115 -16.16 11.42 20.57
C GLY A 115 -16.23 10.06 21.29
N LEU A 116 -15.14 9.30 21.29
CA LEU A 116 -14.97 8.02 21.99
C LEU A 116 -14.20 8.17 23.31
#